data_AF-A0A5K1D000-F1
#
_entry.id   AF-A0A5K1D000-F1
#
_cell.length_a   1.000
_cell.length_b   1.000
_cell.length_c   1.000
_cell.angle_alpha   90.00
_cell.angle_beta   90.00
_cell.angle_gamma   90.00
#
_symmetry.space_group_name_H-M   'P 1'
#
loop_
_entity.id
_entity.type
_entity.pdbx_description
1 polymer ?
#
loop_
_entity_poly.entity_id
_entity_poly.type
_entity_poly.pdbx_seq_one_letter_code
_entity_poly.pdbx_strand_id
1 'polypeptide(L)' 'DALMLSADRSGFDVLGKVPCSITKDGFGQYQWKEFRFPLKEEADNIEAFCHSLVEMEDEVLQTVSSYSGLG' A
#
# COMPACT_ATOMS: atom_id res chain seq x y z
N ASP A 1 4.89 -7.91 -5.52
CA ASP A 1 3.93 -7.43 -6.54
C ASP A 1 2.71 -6.87 -5.87
N ALA A 2 2.17 -5.78 -6.41
CA ALA A 2 0.98 -5.11 -5.94
C ALA A 2 0.20 -4.52 -7.12
N LEU A 3 -1.13 -4.58 -7.07
CA LEU A 3 -2.02 -3.98 -8.06
C LEU A 3 -3.07 -3.13 -7.35
N MET A 4 -3.23 -1.88 -7.77
CA MET A 4 -4.35 -1.06 -7.31
C MET A 4 -5.64 -1.56 -7.98
N LEU A 5 -6.64 -1.92 -7.18
CA LEU A 5 -7.92 -2.47 -7.63
C LEU A 5 -8.96 -1.38 -7.83
N SER A 6 -9.08 -0.49 -6.85
CA SER A 6 -10.08 0.57 -6.78
C SER A 6 -9.55 1.76 -6.00
N ALA A 7 -10.11 2.93 -6.29
CA ALA A 7 -9.90 4.15 -5.54
C ALA A 7 -11.23 4.88 -5.38
N ASP A 8 -11.42 5.49 -4.22
CA ASP A 8 -12.55 6.37 -3.91
C ASP A 8 -12.07 7.57 -3.09
N ARG A 9 -12.99 8.42 -2.66
CA ARG A 9 -12.65 9.67 -1.95
C ARG A 9 -11.95 9.43 -0.60
N SER A 10 -12.10 8.25 0.00
CA SER A 10 -11.54 7.93 1.31
C SER A 10 -10.24 7.12 1.25
N GLY A 11 -9.79 6.69 0.06
CA GLY A 11 -8.62 5.82 -0.05
C GLY A 11 -8.61 4.95 -1.30
N PHE A 12 -7.78 3.91 -1.25
CA PHE A 12 -7.61 2.96 -2.34
C PHE A 12 -7.34 1.55 -1.84
N ASP A 13 -7.69 0.57 -2.69
CA ASP A 13 -7.52 -0.85 -2.43
C ASP A 13 -6.41 -1.42 -3.29
N VAL A 14 -5.57 -2.27 -2.69
CA VAL A 14 -4.43 -2.91 -3.34
C VAL A 14 -4.49 -4.41 -3.13
N LEU A 15 -4.36 -5.17 -4.21
CA LEU A 15 -4.07 -6.60 -4.18
C LEU A 15 -2.57 -6.81 -4.08
N GLY A 16 -2.08 -7.23 -2.92
CA GLY A 16 -0.67 -7.48 -2.63
C GLY A 16 -0.33 -8.97 -2.61
N LYS A 17 0.77 -9.35 -3.28
CA LYS A 17 1.34 -10.70 -3.21
C LYS A 17 2.23 -10.81 -1.97
N VAL A 18 1.81 -11.59 -0.98
CA VAL A 18 2.52 -11.77 0.29
C VAL A 18 2.94 -13.21 0.50
N PRO A 19 4.01 -13.48 1.28
CA PRO A 19 4.39 -14.85 1.63
C PRO A 19 3.26 -15.60 2.33
N CYS A 20 3.09 -16.89 2.01
CA CYS A 20 2.21 -17.78 2.78
C CYS A 20 2.87 -18.18 4.10
N SER A 21 2.12 -18.14 5.20
CA SER A 21 2.59 -18.60 6.51
C SER A 21 2.55 -20.13 6.68
N ILE A 22 2.01 -20.88 5.71
CA ILE A 22 1.80 -22.33 5.80
C ILE A 22 2.81 -23.06 4.90
N THR A 23 3.80 -23.69 5.51
CA THR A 23 4.62 -24.72 4.85
C THR A 23 4.52 -26.03 5.61
N LYS A 24 3.69 -26.94 5.09
CA LYS A 24 3.93 -28.38 5.22
C LYS A 24 4.08 -29.08 3.87
N ASP A 25 3.36 -28.64 2.83
CA ASP A 25 3.29 -29.39 1.55
C ASP A 25 3.74 -28.63 0.29
N GLY A 26 4.61 -27.62 0.44
CA GLY A 26 5.49 -27.16 -0.66
C GLY A 26 4.87 -26.40 -1.85
N PHE A 27 3.55 -26.30 -1.98
CA PHE A 27 2.91 -25.61 -3.11
C PHE A 27 2.11 -24.38 -2.67
N GLY A 28 2.83 -23.25 -2.57
CA GLY A 28 2.25 -21.92 -2.41
C GLY A 28 3.18 -20.98 -1.66
N GLN A 29 4.28 -20.54 -2.27
CA GLN A 29 5.21 -19.60 -1.62
C GLN A 29 4.56 -18.23 -1.35
N TYR A 30 3.49 -17.88 -2.08
CA TYR A 30 2.81 -16.60 -2.01
C TYR A 30 1.30 -16.73 -2.12
N GLN A 31 0.58 -15.85 -1.44
CA GLN A 31 -0.87 -15.64 -1.54
C GLN A 31 -1.14 -14.18 -1.91
N TRP A 32 -2.25 -13.93 -2.60
CA TRP A 32 -2.75 -12.58 -2.81
C TRP A 32 -3.68 -12.18 -1.67
N LYS A 33 -3.50 -10.97 -1.15
CA LYS A 33 -4.36 -10.37 -0.12
C LYS A 33 -4.75 -8.96 -0.54
N GLU A 34 -5.98 -8.59 -0.25
CA GLU A 34 -6.46 -7.23 -0.43
C GLU A 34 -6.15 -6.38 0.80
N PHE A 35 -5.70 -5.16 0.55
CA PHE A 35 -5.34 -4.17 1.56
C PHE A 35 -6.04 -2.86 1.24
N ARG A 36 -6.70 -2.28 2.23
CA ARG A 36 -7.27 -0.94 2.15
C ARG A 36 -6.29 0.07 2.72
N PHE A 37 -5.94 1.08 1.95
CA PHE A 37 -5.13 2.22 2.38
C PHE A 37 -6.04 3.45 2.49
N PRO A 38 -6.38 3.89 3.71
CA PRO A 38 -7.18 5.09 3.92
C PRO A 38 -6.34 6.36 3.71
N LEU A 39 -6.96 7.39 3.15
CA LEU A 39 -6.45 8.75 3.23
C LEU A 39 -6.65 9.30 4.65
N LYS A 40 -5.84 10.29 5.03
CA LYS A 40 -6.00 11.00 6.32
C LYS A 40 -7.32 11.75 6.40
N GLU A 41 -7.72 12.35 5.28
CA GLU A 41 -8.97 13.08 5.11
C GLU A 41 -9.62 12.68 3.78
N GLU A 42 -10.95 12.80 3.69
CA GLU A 42 -11.66 12.49 2.45
C GLU A 42 -11.32 13.53 1.37
N ALA A 43 -10.94 13.08 0.19
CA ALA A 43 -10.60 13.93 -0.93
C ALA A 43 -11.86 14.50 -1.61
N ASP A 44 -11.97 15.81 -1.69
CA ASP A 44 -13.11 16.49 -2.32
C ASP A 44 -13.08 16.50 -3.84
N ASN A 45 -11.91 16.27 -4.43
CA ASN A 45 -11.71 16.22 -5.87
C ASN A 45 -10.45 15.41 -6.21
N ILE A 46 -10.22 15.20 -7.50
CA ILE A 46 -9.09 14.39 -8.01
C ILE A 46 -7.74 15.02 -7.65
N GLU A 47 -7.64 16.35 -7.66
CA GLU A 47 -6.39 17.05 -7.32
C GLU A 47 -6.02 16.82 -5.85
N ALA A 48 -6.98 16.98 -4.93
CA ALA A 48 -6.80 16.69 -3.52
C ALA A 48 -6.41 15.23 -3.28
N PHE A 49 -7.05 14.29 -3.98
CA PHE A 49 -6.70 12.86 -3.90
C PHE A 49 -5.25 12.61 -4.35
N CYS A 50 -4.85 13.16 -5.50
CA CYS A 50 -3.48 13.04 -6.00
C CYS A 50 -2.46 13.68 -5.05
N HIS A 51 -2.78 14.83 -4.45
CA HIS A 51 -1.93 15.48 -3.47
C HIS A 51 -1.71 14.57 -2.25
N SER A 52 -2.78 14.01 -1.68
CA SER A 52 -2.67 13.09 -0.54
C SER A 52 -1.86 11.83 -0.87
N LEU A 53 -1.92 11.31 -2.10
CA LEU A 53 -1.06 10.19 -2.51
C LEU A 53 0.43 10.53 -2.47
N VAL A 54 0.81 11.73 -2.91
CA VAL A 54 2.21 12.20 -2.87
C VAL A 54 2.68 12.40 -1.43
N GLU A 55 1.85 12.97 -0.57
CA GLU A 55 2.17 13.11 0.86
C GLU A 55 2.37 11.75 1.52
N MET A 56 1.49 10.77 1.24
CA MET A 56 1.64 9.40 1.74
C MET A 56 2.93 8.74 1.25
N GLU A 57 3.33 8.97 0.00
CA GLU A 57 4.60 8.47 -0.54
C GLU A 57 5.79 9.07 0.21
N ASP A 58 5.83 10.39 0.40
CA ASP A 58 6.92 11.07 1.11
C ASP A 58 7.04 10.58 2.57
N GLU A 59 5.92 10.47 3.29
CA GLU A 59 5.92 9.96 4.67
C GLU A 59 6.50 8.54 4.80
N VAL A 60 6.16 7.67 3.85
CA VAL A 60 6.70 6.31 3.80
C VAL A 60 8.18 6.32 3.45
N LEU A 61 8.62 7.17 2.52
CA LEU A 61 10.03 7.30 2.16
C LEU A 61 10.87 7.81 3.32
N GLN A 62 10.40 8.82 4.06
CA GLN A 62 11.07 9.31 5.28
C GLN A 62 11.17 8.23 6.36
N THR A 63 10.11 7.42 6.50
CA THR A 63 10.12 6.31 7.45
C THR A 63 11.13 5.24 7.03
N VAL A 64 11.09 4.78 5.78
CA VAL A 64 11.98 3.72 5.29
C VAL A 64 13.44 4.16 5.24
N SER A 65 13.73 5.42 4.88
CA SER A 65 15.09 5.96 4.90
C SER A 65 15.70 5.89 6.31
N SER A 66 14.90 6.21 7.33
CA SER A 66 15.33 6.13 8.73
C SER A 66 15.65 4.70 9.21
N TYR A 67 14.96 3.69 8.67
CA TYR A 67 15.17 2.28 9.04
C TYR A 67 16.24 1.55 8.21
N SER A 68 16.53 2.04 7.00
CA SER A 68 17.42 1.37 6.06
C SER A 68 18.92 1.68 6.26
N GLY A 69 19.26 2.67 7.09
CA GLY A 69 20.65 3.06 7.35
C GLY A 69 21.39 3.64 6.13
N LEU A 70 20.66 4.01 5.07
CA LEU A 70 21.17 4.55 3.80
C LEU A 70 21.19 6.10 3.77
N GLY A 71 21.28 6.73 4.94
CA GLY A 71 21.45 8.19 5.08
C GLY A 71 22.89 8.64 4.86
#